data_AF-A0A7D9HTW2-F1
#
_entry.id   AF-A0A7D9HTW2-F1
#
_cell.length_a   1.000
_cell.length_b   1.000
_cell.length_c   1.000
_cell.angle_alpha   90.00
_cell.angle_beta   90.00
_cell.angle_gamma   90.00
#
_symmetry.space_group_name_H-M   'P 1'
#
loop_
_entity.id
_entity.type
_entity.pdbx_description
1 polymer ?
#
loop_
_entity_poly.entity_id
_entity_poly.type
_entity_poly.pdbx_seq_one_letter_code
_entity_poly.pdbx_strand_id
1 'polypeptide(L)'
;MDVSPGSLAKQISIERRFNCVVCLCARFQMVYGQCQHRICTKCAYGSSGVLRQQFQRCPSCQQEDSFPERKPTIPEDNITLQKLLGVTACQNKGCTQEFWSWEKSEHDLTCPYKNSPRRGKRPSDARKNQRYVII
;
A
#
# COMPACT_ATOMS: atom_id res chain seq x y z
N MET A 1 7.79 -26.39 2.71
CA MET A 1 7.49 -26.14 1.29
C MET A 1 8.80 -25.72 0.65
N ASP A 2 9.43 -26.61 -0.11
CA ASP A 2 10.74 -26.38 -0.73
C ASP A 2 10.62 -25.36 -1.86
N VAL A 3 11.37 -24.28 -1.73
CA VAL A 3 11.43 -23.17 -2.68
C VAL A 3 12.54 -23.52 -3.66
N SER A 4 12.19 -24.12 -4.81
CA SER A 4 13.14 -24.59 -5.83
C SER A 4 14.15 -23.49 -6.19
N PRO A 5 15.44 -23.76 -6.44
CA PRO A 5 16.46 -22.72 -6.69
C PRO A 5 16.14 -21.70 -7.81
N GLY A 6 15.30 -22.08 -8.79
CA GLY A 6 14.76 -21.17 -9.81
C GLY A 6 13.74 -20.14 -9.30
N SER A 7 13.25 -20.28 -8.06
CA SER A 7 12.24 -19.43 -7.45
C SER A 7 12.83 -18.31 -6.57
N LEU A 8 13.93 -18.54 -5.85
CA LEU A 8 14.57 -17.48 -5.04
C LEU A 8 15.27 -16.43 -5.92
N ALA A 9 16.07 -16.85 -6.91
CA ALA A 9 16.71 -15.92 -7.83
C ALA A 9 15.66 -15.07 -8.60
N LYS A 10 14.53 -15.71 -8.96
CA LYS A 10 13.38 -15.03 -9.58
C LYS A 10 12.72 -14.05 -8.62
N GLN A 11 12.48 -14.44 -7.36
CA GLN A 11 11.94 -13.56 -6.32
C GLN A 11 12.83 -12.32 -6.13
N ILE A 12 14.13 -12.52 -5.93
CA ILE A 12 15.10 -11.42 -5.76
C ILE A 12 15.08 -10.49 -6.99
N SER A 13 15.03 -11.06 -8.19
CA SER A 13 14.95 -10.29 -9.44
C SER A 13 13.67 -9.44 -9.50
N ILE A 14 12.52 -10.02 -9.15
CA ILE A 14 11.23 -9.32 -9.09
C ILE A 14 11.26 -8.22 -8.03
N GLU A 15 11.71 -8.51 -6.81
CA GLU A 15 11.79 -7.55 -5.72
C GLU A 15 12.68 -6.36 -6.09
N ARG A 16 13.89 -6.61 -6.60
CA ARG A 16 14.79 -5.56 -7.11
C ARG A 16 14.12 -4.73 -8.20
N ARG A 17 13.40 -5.38 -9.11
CA ARG A 17 12.78 -4.71 -10.25
C ARG A 17 11.53 -3.96 -9.90
N PHE A 18 10.74 -4.35 -8.90
CA PHE A 18 9.38 -3.82 -8.67
C PHE A 18 9.16 -3.13 -7.31
N ASN A 19 9.99 -3.39 -6.29
CA ASN A 19 9.89 -2.70 -5.00
C ASN A 19 10.16 -1.21 -5.15
N CYS A 20 9.67 -0.43 -4.18
CA CYS A 20 10.10 0.94 -4.03
C CYS A 20 11.57 0.97 -3.59
N VAL A 21 12.41 1.69 -4.32
CA VAL A 21 13.85 1.80 -4.00
C VAL A 21 14.16 2.48 -2.66
N VAL A 22 13.18 3.16 -2.05
CA VAL A 22 13.33 3.86 -0.77
C VAL A 22 13.00 2.96 0.41
N CYS A 23 11.80 2.36 0.43
CA CYS A 23 11.37 1.49 1.54
C CYS A 23 11.64 0.01 1.31
N LEU A 24 12.10 -0.37 0.12
CA LEU A 24 12.33 -1.74 -0.31
C LEU A 24 11.09 -2.66 -0.23
N CYS A 25 9.88 -2.10 -0.10
CA CYS A 25 8.64 -2.86 -0.08
C CYS A 25 7.92 -2.85 -1.43
N ALA A 26 7.15 -3.91 -1.69
CA ALA A 26 6.07 -3.91 -2.66
C ALA A 26 4.99 -2.92 -2.27
N ARG A 27 4.50 -2.12 -3.23
CA ARG A 27 3.47 -1.11 -2.99
C ARG A 27 2.54 -1.00 -4.19
N PHE A 28 1.26 -0.73 -3.93
CA PHE A 28 0.29 -0.49 -5.01
C PHE A 28 0.50 0.86 -5.67
N GLN A 29 0.56 1.91 -4.86
CA GLN A 29 0.65 3.28 -5.37
C GLN A 29 2.10 3.67 -5.63
N MET A 30 2.57 3.38 -6.83
CA MET A 30 3.89 3.75 -7.35
C MET A 30 3.77 4.99 -8.23
N VAL A 31 4.63 5.98 -8.02
CA VAL A 31 4.82 7.12 -8.93
C VAL A 31 6.07 6.89 -9.76
N TYR A 32 5.97 7.15 -11.06
CA TYR A 32 7.08 7.08 -12.00
C TYR A 32 7.61 8.49 -12.24
N GLY A 33 8.93 8.64 -12.24
CA GLY A 33 9.57 9.86 -12.67
C GLY A 33 9.68 9.91 -14.19
N GLN A 34 9.98 11.08 -14.73
CA GLN A 34 10.31 11.26 -16.15
C GLN A 34 11.53 10.42 -16.56
N CYS A 35 12.43 10.15 -15.60
CA CYS A 35 13.56 9.24 -15.73
C CYS A 35 13.19 7.74 -15.68
N GLN A 36 11.90 7.40 -15.70
CA GLN A 36 11.32 6.04 -15.66
C GLN A 36 11.58 5.22 -14.38
N HIS A 37 12.36 5.74 -13.43
CA HIS A 37 12.48 5.17 -12.09
C HIS A 37 11.20 5.42 -11.27
N ARG A 38 10.93 4.56 -10.29
CA ARG A 38 9.71 4.66 -9.48
C ARG A 38 9.97 4.61 -7.99
N ILE A 39 9.11 5.30 -7.26
CA ILE A 39 9.04 5.29 -5.79
C ILE A 39 7.58 5.21 -5.35
N CYS A 40 7.29 4.70 -4.15
CA CYS A 40 5.91 4.66 -3.69
C CYS A 40 5.46 6.04 -3.21
N THR A 41 4.16 6.32 -3.32
CA THR A 41 3.61 7.62 -2.93
C THR A 41 3.80 7.92 -1.43
N LYS A 42 3.81 6.89 -0.57
CA LYS A 42 4.06 7.02 0.87
C LYS A 42 5.48 7.54 1.17
N CYS A 43 6.47 7.13 0.37
CA CYS A 43 7.84 7.62 0.48
C CYS A 43 7.97 8.99 -0.18
N ALA A 44 7.49 9.14 -1.42
CA ALA A 44 7.69 10.34 -2.23
C ALA A 44 7.06 11.60 -1.65
N TYR A 45 5.85 11.48 -1.09
CA TYR A 45 5.02 12.63 -0.73
C TYR A 45 4.81 12.71 0.79
N GLY A 46 4.66 13.95 1.28
CA GLY A 46 4.20 14.23 2.63
C GLY A 46 2.67 14.07 2.76
N SER A 47 2.14 14.32 3.96
CA SER A 47 0.69 14.35 4.21
C SER A 47 -0.03 15.44 3.41
N SER A 48 0.66 16.53 3.08
CA SER A 48 0.17 17.61 2.22
C SER A 48 0.09 17.24 0.73
N GLY A 49 0.57 16.05 0.35
CA GLY A 49 0.69 15.65 -1.05
C GLY A 49 1.79 16.38 -1.82
N VAL A 50 2.67 17.12 -1.14
CA VAL A 50 3.84 17.76 -1.74
C VAL A 50 5.02 16.80 -1.73
N LEU A 51 5.80 16.81 -2.82
CA LEU A 51 7.02 16.02 -2.97
C LEU A 51 8.00 16.39 -1.85
N ARG A 52 8.55 15.38 -1.17
CA ARG A 52 9.50 15.64 -0.11
C ARG A 52 10.82 16.14 -0.69
N GLN A 53 11.49 17.03 0.04
CA GLN A 53 12.70 17.70 -0.41
C GLN A 53 13.82 16.73 -0.82
N GLN A 54 13.95 15.57 -0.15
CA GLN A 54 14.96 14.57 -0.52
C GLN A 54 14.73 13.92 -1.90
N PHE A 55 13.56 14.11 -2.52
CA PHE A 55 13.21 13.54 -3.83
C PHE A 55 13.13 14.58 -4.95
N GLN A 56 13.71 15.78 -4.73
CA GLN A 56 13.96 16.74 -5.81
C GLN A 56 14.92 16.18 -6.87
N ARG A 57 15.77 15.23 -6.47
CA ARG A 57 16.58 14.38 -7.35
C ARG A 57 16.12 12.94 -7.26
N CYS A 58 16.18 12.23 -8.39
CA CYS A 58 15.87 10.80 -8.41
C CYS A 58 16.89 10.02 -7.53
N PRO A 59 16.45 9.19 -6.57
CA PRO A 59 17.38 8.44 -5.72
C PRO A 59 18.16 7.36 -6.50
N SER A 60 17.69 6.98 -7.69
CA SER A 60 18.33 5.96 -8.52
C SER A 60 19.34 6.53 -9.52
N CYS A 61 19.04 7.65 -10.17
CA CYS A 61 19.88 8.21 -11.24
C CYS A 61 20.30 9.66 -11.03
N GLN A 62 19.91 10.29 -9.91
CA GLN A 62 20.22 11.68 -9.53
C GLN A 62 19.68 12.77 -10.47
N GLN A 63 18.90 12.40 -11.50
CA GLN A 63 18.24 13.36 -12.38
C GLN A 63 17.27 14.26 -11.58
N GLU A 64 17.42 15.57 -11.76
CA GLU A 64 16.57 16.61 -11.18
C GLU A 64 15.16 16.59 -11.78
N ASP A 65 14.19 17.12 -11.03
CA ASP A 65 12.80 17.31 -11.45
C ASP A 65 12.14 16.05 -12.03
N SER A 66 12.62 14.88 -11.59
CA SER A 66 12.16 13.60 -12.11
C SER A 66 10.72 13.30 -11.70
N PHE A 67 10.36 13.62 -10.45
CA PHE A 67 9.05 13.28 -9.90
C PHE A 67 8.13 14.52 -9.86
N PRO A 68 6.81 14.34 -10.05
CA PRO A 68 5.86 15.44 -9.95
C PRO A 68 5.88 16.10 -8.57
N GLU A 69 5.84 17.44 -8.52
CA GLU A 69 5.85 18.20 -7.26
C GLU A 69 4.61 17.92 -6.39
N ARG A 70 3.46 17.69 -7.01
CA ARG A 70 2.22 17.28 -6.34
C ARG A 70 1.95 15.81 -6.58
N LYS A 71 1.45 15.12 -5.55
CA LYS A 71 1.06 13.71 -5.63
C LYS A 71 0.06 13.53 -6.78
N PRO A 72 0.42 12.79 -7.84
CA PRO A 72 -0.50 12.54 -8.93
C PRO A 72 -1.57 11.53 -8.51
N THR A 73 -2.71 11.56 -9.21
CA THR A 73 -3.62 10.42 -9.23
C THR A 73 -2.90 9.26 -9.89
N ILE A 74 -2.86 8.10 -9.22
CA ILE A 74 -2.26 6.88 -9.78
C ILE A 74 -3.37 6.12 -10.52
N PRO A 75 -3.20 5.85 -11.83
CA PRO A 75 -4.19 5.07 -12.58
C PRO A 75 -4.45 3.71 -11.96
N GLU A 76 -5.71 3.27 -11.97
CA GLU A 76 -6.16 1.97 -11.45
C GLU A 76 -5.45 0.80 -12.16
N ASP A 77 -5.10 0.97 -13.43
CA ASP A 77 -4.35 -0.03 -14.20
C ASP A 77 -2.96 -0.27 -13.59
N ASN A 78 -2.28 0.78 -13.12
CA ASN A 78 -0.99 0.62 -12.45
C ASN A 78 -1.13 -0.17 -11.15
N ILE A 79 -2.21 0.05 -10.40
CA ILE A 79 -2.52 -0.71 -9.19
C ILE A 79 -2.82 -2.17 -9.55
N THR A 80 -3.57 -2.39 -10.62
CA THR A 80 -3.93 -3.73 -11.11
C THR A 80 -2.71 -4.50 -11.59
N LEU A 81 -1.78 -3.86 -12.30
CA LEU A 81 -0.51 -4.45 -12.69
C LEU A 81 0.30 -4.93 -11.48
N GLN A 82 0.38 -4.14 -10.40
CA GLN A 82 1.04 -4.57 -9.17
C GLN A 82 0.36 -5.80 -8.55
N LYS A 83 -0.98 -5.83 -8.53
CA LYS A 83 -1.73 -7.00 -8.07
C LYS A 83 -1.44 -8.25 -8.91
N LEU A 84 -1.40 -8.11 -10.24
CA LEU A 84 -1.08 -9.21 -11.16
C LEU A 84 0.36 -9.72 -11.00
N LEU A 85 1.30 -8.85 -10.63
CA LEU A 85 2.67 -9.24 -10.28
C LEU A 85 2.74 -10.03 -8.96
N GLY A 86 1.69 -10.02 -8.15
CA GLY A 86 1.62 -10.74 -6.88
C GLY A 86 1.67 -9.84 -5.64
N VAL A 87 1.60 -8.51 -5.79
CA VAL A 87 1.46 -7.61 -4.64
C VAL A 87 0.05 -7.72 -4.07
N THR A 88 -0.06 -7.83 -2.75
CA THR A 88 -1.32 -7.92 -2.02
C THR A 88 -1.34 -6.98 -0.82
N ALA A 89 -2.48 -6.88 -0.15
CA ALA A 89 -2.64 -6.15 1.10
C ALA A 89 -3.29 -7.00 2.17
N CYS A 90 -3.01 -6.65 3.42
CA CYS A 90 -3.65 -7.25 4.57
C CYS A 90 -5.18 -7.09 4.50
N GLN A 91 -5.90 -8.16 4.85
CA GLN A 91 -7.37 -8.17 4.88
C GLN A 91 -7.93 -7.85 6.27
N ASN A 92 -7.07 -7.71 7.29
CA ASN A 92 -7.49 -7.35 8.64
C ASN A 92 -7.83 -5.86 8.71
N LYS A 93 -9.01 -5.53 9.24
CA LYS A 93 -9.48 -4.13 9.35
C LYS A 93 -8.49 -3.30 10.17
N GLY A 94 -8.03 -2.19 9.58
CA GLY A 94 -7.08 -1.26 10.20
C GLY A 94 -5.62 -1.50 9.81
N CYS A 95 -5.29 -2.65 9.21
CA CYS A 95 -3.96 -2.86 8.65
C CYS A 95 -3.89 -2.33 7.22
N THR A 96 -2.97 -1.41 6.95
CA THR A 96 -2.72 -0.85 5.61
C THR A 96 -1.42 -1.38 4.99
N GLN A 97 -0.94 -2.53 5.47
CA GLN A 97 0.30 -3.11 4.99
C GLN A 97 0.07 -3.78 3.64
N GLU A 98 1.00 -3.52 2.73
CA GLU A 98 1.09 -4.08 1.38
C GLU A 98 2.40 -4.88 1.34
N PHE A 99 2.37 -6.03 0.69
CA PHE A 99 3.47 -7.01 0.66
C PHE A 99 3.29 -7.95 -0.53
N TRP A 100 4.33 -8.71 -0.87
CA TRP A 100 4.23 -9.77 -1.87
C TRP A 100 3.40 -10.95 -1.35
N SER A 101 2.72 -11.66 -2.24
CA SER A 101 1.90 -12.81 -1.88
C SER A 101 2.67 -13.90 -1.13
N TRP A 102 3.96 -14.08 -1.43
CA TRP A 102 4.85 -15.00 -0.72
C TRP A 102 5.22 -14.55 0.70
N GLU A 103 5.14 -13.25 1.02
CA GLU A 103 5.36 -12.70 2.37
C GLU A 103 4.11 -12.80 3.26
N LYS A 104 2.98 -13.27 2.71
CA LYS A 104 1.70 -13.28 3.40
C LYS A 104 1.70 -14.10 4.70
N SER A 105 2.29 -15.29 4.68
CA SER A 105 2.32 -16.18 5.84
C SER A 105 3.08 -15.54 7.00
N GLU A 106 4.21 -14.89 6.72
CA GLU A 106 5.01 -14.16 7.70
C GLU A 106 4.24 -12.96 8.27
N HIS A 107 3.60 -12.17 7.41
CA HIS A 107 2.75 -11.06 7.85
C HIS A 107 1.61 -11.55 8.75
N ASP A 108 0.94 -12.65 8.40
CA ASP A 108 -0.19 -13.18 9.18
C ASP A 108 0.22 -13.65 10.58
N LEU A 109 1.50 -13.95 10.84
CA LEU A 109 2.02 -14.26 12.17
C LEU A 109 2.25 -13.02 13.04
N THR A 110 2.57 -11.89 12.41
CA THR A 110 3.02 -10.66 13.08
C THR A 110 2.00 -9.51 12.99
N CYS A 111 0.89 -9.69 12.27
CA CYS A 111 -0.09 -8.65 12.05
C CYS A 111 -0.76 -8.18 13.37
N PRO A 112 -0.58 -6.93 13.79
CA PRO A 112 -1.15 -6.43 15.05
C PRO A 112 -2.67 -6.30 15.01
N TYR A 113 -3.28 -6.39 13.81
CA TYR A 113 -4.72 -6.26 13.61
C TYR A 113 -5.45 -7.62 13.50
N LYS A 114 -4.74 -8.75 13.56
CA LYS A 114 -5.31 -10.10 13.39
C LYS A 114 -6.40 -10.42 14.42
N ASN A 115 -6.20 -9.96 15.66
CA ASN A 115 -7.11 -10.20 16.78
C ASN A 115 -7.78 -8.91 17.28
N SER A 116 -7.75 -7.82 16.51
CA SER A 116 -8.42 -6.59 16.95
C SER A 116 -9.92 -6.87 17.08
N PRO A 117 -10.51 -6.72 18.28
CA PRO A 117 -11.92 -6.99 18.47
C PRO A 117 -12.68 -6.13 17.47
N ARG A 118 -13.51 -6.76 16.64
CA ARG A 118 -14.45 -6.05 15.77
C ARG A 118 -15.15 -5.04 16.68
N ARG A 119 -14.87 -3.73 16.54
CA ARG A 119 -15.65 -2.70 17.24
C ARG A 119 -17.09 -2.96 16.84
N GLY A 120 -17.84 -3.61 17.72
CA GLY A 120 -19.23 -3.98 17.50
C GLY A 120 -19.98 -2.71 17.16
N LYS A 121 -20.88 -2.79 16.19
CA LYS A 121 -21.90 -1.76 16.00
C LYS A 121 -22.52 -1.50 17.38
N ARG A 122 -22.38 -0.27 17.90
CA ARG A 122 -23.19 0.19 19.03
C ARG A 122 -24.65 -0.11 18.65
N PRO A 123 -25.45 -0.79 19.50
CA PRO A 123 -26.87 -0.91 19.26
C PRO A 123 -27.43 0.51 19.19
N SER A 124 -27.99 0.88 18.05
CA SER A 124 -28.71 2.14 17.88
C SER A 124 -29.93 2.13 18.79
N ASP A 125 -30.05 3.17 19.61
CA ASP A 125 -31.19 3.45 20.50
C ASP A 125 -32.52 3.11 19.86
N ALA A 126 -33.23 2.17 20.47
CA ALA A 126 -34.65 1.94 20.25
C ALA A 126 -35.42 3.17 20.75
N ARG A 127 -35.65 4.15 19.86
CA ARG A 127 -36.64 5.21 20.10
C ARG A 127 -38.02 4.56 20.21
N LYS A 128 -38.50 4.42 21.45
CA LYS A 128 -39.88 4.06 21.78
C LYS A 128 -40.83 5.07 21.10
N ASN A 129 -41.69 4.53 20.27
CA ASN A 129 -42.75 5.24 19.55
C ASN A 129 -43.94 5.39 20.51
N GLN A 130 -44.10 6.55 21.16
CA GLN A 130 -45.24 6.82 22.03
C GLN A 130 -46.31 7.57 21.23
N ARG A 131 -47.38 6.84 20.91
CA ARG A 131 -48.61 7.32 20.26
C ARG A 131 -49.30 8.34 21.15
N TYR A 132 -49.64 9.51 20.60
CA TYR A 132 -50.65 10.40 21.17
C TYR A 132 -52.04 9.87 20.76
N VAL A 133 -52.92 9.66 21.74
CA VAL A 133 -54.37 9.57 21.54
C VAL A 133 -54.93 10.90 22.06
N ILE A 134 -55.50 11.68 21.16
CA ILE A 134 -56.29 12.87 21.49
C ILE A 134 -57.74 12.38 21.58
N ILE A 135 -58.37 12.58 22.74
CA ILE A 135 -59.83 12.62 22.88
C ILE A 135 -60.15 13.95 23.57
#